data_AF-A0A3D3GRD3-F1
#
_entry.id   AF-A0A3D3GRD3-F1
#
_cell.length_a   1.000
_cell.length_b   1.000
_cell.length_c   1.000
_cell.angle_alpha   90.00
_cell.angle_beta   90.00
_cell.angle_gamma   90.00
#
_symmetry.space_group_name_H-M   'P 1'
#
loop_
_entity.id
_entity.type
_entity.pdbx_description
1 polymer ?
#
loop_
_entity_poly.entity_id
_entity_poly.type
_entity_poly.pdbx_seq_one_letter_code
_entity_poly.pdbx_strand_id
1 'polypeptide(L)'
;MLKLKRTAIVEFSFLLAIPTMAAATGLDLIKTGTQFSGDEWGWLAVGFIVSFLSALLAVRWLIGYISRNNFTAFGWYRIILAIVLAVILFY
;
A
#
# COMPACT_ATOMS: atom_id res chain seq x y z
N MET A 1 1.69 14.54 -18.30
CA MET A 1 2.36 14.56 -16.98
C MET A 1 2.64 16.01 -16.61
N LEU A 2 2.07 16.50 -15.50
CA LEU A 2 2.34 17.85 -15.00
C LEU A 2 3.82 17.97 -14.61
N LYS A 3 4.49 19.09 -14.92
CA LYS A 3 5.91 19.36 -14.61
C LYS A 3 6.13 19.66 -13.12
N LEU A 4 5.66 18.78 -12.23
CA LEU A 4 5.84 18.88 -10.79
C LEU A 4 7.05 18.08 -10.32
N LYS A 5 7.63 18.48 -9.18
CA LYS A 5 8.70 17.69 -8.53
C LYS A 5 8.15 16.30 -8.20
N ARG A 6 8.93 15.26 -8.50
CA ARG A 6 8.52 13.85 -8.31
C ARG A 6 8.09 13.56 -6.88
N THR A 7 8.79 14.13 -5.91
CA THR A 7 8.45 14.04 -4.49
C THR A 7 7.07 14.60 -4.19
N ALA A 8 6.72 15.77 -4.72
CA ALA A 8 5.41 16.40 -4.50
C ALA A 8 4.26 15.58 -5.11
N ILE A 9 4.49 14.93 -6.26
CA ILE A 9 3.51 14.02 -6.87
C ILE A 9 3.23 12.83 -5.94
N VAL A 10 4.28 12.25 -5.36
CA VAL A 10 4.18 11.09 -4.47
C VAL A 10 3.51 11.46 -3.15
N GLU A 11 3.88 12.59 -2.54
CA GLU A 11 3.24 13.11 -1.33
C GLU A 11 1.75 13.36 -1.56
N PHE A 12 1.38 13.97 -2.70
CA PHE A 12 -0.01 14.16 -3.06
C PHE A 12 -0.76 12.83 -3.19
N SER A 13 -0.17 11.83 -3.86
CA SER A 13 -0.76 10.49 -3.96
C SER A 13 -0.96 9.84 -2.58
N PHE A 14 -0.02 10.02 -1.65
CA PHE A 14 -0.18 9.53 -0.28
C PHE A 14 -1.30 10.25 0.48
N LEU A 15 -1.36 11.58 0.38
CA LEU A 15 -2.43 12.36 1.02
C LEU A 15 -3.81 11.99 0.47
N LEU A 16 -3.91 11.74 -0.83
CA LEU A 16 -5.15 11.28 -1.47
C LEU A 16 -5.52 9.84 -1.10
N ALA A 17 -4.53 8.99 -0.84
CA ALA A 17 -4.76 7.62 -0.39
C ALA A 17 -5.45 7.56 0.99
N ILE A 18 -5.19 8.51 1.89
CA ILE A 18 -5.77 8.53 3.25
C ILE A 18 -7.31 8.54 3.22
N PRO A 19 -8.00 9.53 2.62
CA PRO A 19 -9.47 9.55 2.61
C PRO A 19 -10.06 8.42 1.77
N THR A 20 -9.41 8.04 0.67
CA THR A 20 -9.93 7.01 -0.24
C THR A 20 -9.85 5.62 0.37
N MET A 21 -8.70 5.24 0.95
CA MET A 21 -8.53 3.96 1.62
C MET A 21 -9.34 3.90 2.91
N ALA A 22 -9.36 4.97 3.72
CA ALA A 22 -10.17 4.99 4.94
C ALA A 22 -11.67 4.78 4.64
N ALA A 23 -12.18 5.42 3.58
CA ALA A 23 -13.56 5.21 3.14
C ALA A 23 -13.80 3.77 2.65
N ALA A 24 -12.90 3.22 1.83
CA ALA A 24 -13.00 1.85 1.34
C ALA A 24 -12.95 0.82 2.47
N THR A 25 -11.92 0.89 3.34
CA THR A 25 -11.77 -0.02 4.48
C THR A 25 -12.89 0.12 5.49
N GLY A 26 -13.38 1.35 5.73
CA GLY A 26 -14.52 1.59 6.63
C GLY A 26 -15.79 0.94 6.09
N LEU A 27 -16.05 1.08 4.79
CA LEU A 27 -17.19 0.43 4.13
C LEU A 27 -17.08 -1.09 4.17
N ASP A 28 -15.90 -1.63 3.90
CA ASP A 28 -15.64 -3.08 3.94
C ASP A 28 -15.81 -3.64 5.36
N LEU A 29 -15.37 -2.89 6.38
CA LEU A 29 -15.55 -3.26 7.78
C LEU A 29 -17.01 -3.22 8.22
N ILE A 30 -17.81 -2.27 7.72
CA ILE A 30 -19.26 -2.25 8.00
C ILE A 30 -19.95 -3.47 7.37
N LYS A 31 -19.56 -3.86 6.15
CA LYS A 31 -20.19 -4.98 5.41
C LYS A 31 -19.78 -6.35 5.93
N THR A 32 -18.53 -6.49 6.37
CA THR A 32 -17.91 -7.79 6.71
C THR A 32 -17.67 -7.92 8.22
N GLY A 33 -17.81 -6.82 8.98
CA GLY A 33 -17.49 -6.75 10.40
C GLY A 33 -18.25 -7.74 11.28
N THR A 34 -19.46 -8.12 10.89
CA THR A 34 -20.30 -9.09 11.59
C THR A 34 -19.91 -10.54 11.33
N GLN A 35 -19.02 -10.79 10.37
CA GLN A 35 -18.51 -12.13 10.04
C GLN A 35 -17.29 -12.51 10.88
N PHE A 36 -16.67 -11.56 11.59
CA PHE A 36 -15.51 -11.82 12.43
C PHE A 36 -15.91 -12.46 13.76
N SER A 37 -15.24 -13.55 14.09
CA SER A 37 -15.21 -14.14 15.42
C SER A 37 -14.35 -13.30 16.39
N GLY A 38 -14.50 -13.54 17.70
CA GLY A 38 -13.78 -12.78 18.74
C GLY A 38 -12.25 -12.82 18.61
N ASP A 39 -11.69 -13.95 18.20
CA ASP A 39 -10.24 -14.11 18.03
C ASP A 39 -9.70 -13.40 16.78
N GLU A 40 -10.50 -13.34 15.70
CA GLU A 40 -10.11 -12.66 14.46
C GLU A 40 -9.98 -11.14 14.63
N TRP A 41 -10.76 -10.54 15.53
CA TRP A 41 -10.57 -9.14 15.92
C TRP A 41 -9.21 -8.89 16.57
N GLY A 42 -8.71 -9.85 17.36
CA GLY A 42 -7.38 -9.80 17.95
C GLY A 42 -6.28 -9.82 16.87
N TRP A 43 -6.38 -10.74 15.92
CA TRP A 43 -5.45 -10.80 14.79
C TRP A 43 -5.50 -9.56 13.90
N LEU A 44 -6.69 -9.02 13.66
CA LEU A 44 -6.87 -7.77 12.91
C LEU A 44 -6.15 -6.60 13.61
N ALA A 45 -6.27 -6.48 14.94
CA ALA A 45 -5.60 -5.43 15.69
C ALA A 45 -4.07 -5.54 15.62
N VAL A 46 -3.53 -6.76 15.74
CA VAL A 46 -2.08 -7.00 15.59
C VAL A 46 -1.62 -6.65 14.17
N GLY A 47 -2.33 -7.13 13.15
CA GLY A 47 -2.03 -6.83 11.75
C GLY A 47 -2.10 -5.33 11.44
N PHE A 48 -3.07 -4.62 12.03
CA PHE A 48 -3.20 -3.17 11.91
C PHE A 48 -2.00 -2.44 12.50
N ILE A 49 -1.57 -2.78 13.72
CA ILE A 49 -0.42 -2.15 14.39
C ILE A 49 0.87 -2.41 13.59
N VAL A 50 1.12 -3.67 13.20
CA VAL A 50 2.31 -4.04 12.43
C VAL A 50 2.34 -3.33 11.08
N SER A 51 1.21 -3.28 10.37
CA SER A 51 1.10 -2.59 9.08
C SER A 51 1.27 -1.08 9.23
N PHE A 52 0.75 -0.47 10.29
CA PHE A 52 0.92 0.96 10.58
C PHE A 52 2.40 1.33 10.77
N LEU A 53 3.12 0.56 11.57
CA LEU A 53 4.56 0.77 11.79
C LEU A 53 5.38 0.54 10.50
N SER A 54 5.06 -0.53 9.77
CA SER A 54 5.68 -0.82 8.47
C SER A 54 5.44 0.32 7.47
N ALA A 55 4.22 0.85 7.39
CA ALA A 55 3.86 1.95 6.49
C ALA A 55 4.65 3.23 6.81
N LEU A 56 4.82 3.58 8.08
CA LEU A 56 5.63 4.75 8.49
C LEU A 56 7.08 4.62 8.01
N LEU A 57 7.68 3.44 8.18
CA LEU A 57 9.04 3.16 7.71
C LEU A 57 9.12 3.20 6.17
N ALA A 58 8.17 2.56 5.49
CA ALA A 58 8.13 2.47 4.03
C ALA A 58 7.94 3.84 3.36
N VAL A 59 7.03 4.69 3.87
CA VAL A 59 6.80 6.05 3.34
C VAL A 59 8.07 6.88 3.48
N ARG A 60 8.69 6.88 4.67
CA ARG A 60 9.92 7.64 4.91
C ARG A 60 11.05 7.19 3.99
N TRP A 61 11.20 5.88 3.80
CA TRP A 61 12.18 5.30 2.88
C TRP A 61 11.88 5.69 1.42
N LEU A 62 10.64 5.58 0.99
CA LEU A 62 10.23 5.82 -0.40
C LEU A 62 10.45 7.30 -0.81
N ILE A 63 10.06 8.23 0.05
CA ILE A 63 10.29 9.67 -0.17
C ILE A 63 11.80 9.96 -0.30
N GLY A 64 12.61 9.35 0.57
CA GLY A 64 14.07 9.43 0.48
C GLY A 64 14.63 8.84 -0.83
N TYR A 65 14.14 7.67 -1.23
CA TYR A 65 14.57 6.98 -2.45
C TYR A 65 14.27 7.80 -3.71
N ILE A 66 13.05 8.30 -3.86
CA ILE A 66 12.59 9.03 -5.06
C ILE A 66 13.28 10.40 -5.20
N SER A 67 13.78 10.97 -4.10
CA SER A 67 14.58 12.20 -4.17
C SER A 67 15.90 12.02 -4.93
N ARG A 68 16.44 10.80 -4.98
CA ARG A 68 17.74 10.48 -5.60
C ARG A 68 17.64 9.54 -6.80
N ASN A 69 16.58 8.75 -6.89
CA ASN A 69 16.41 7.68 -7.89
C ASN A 69 15.13 7.86 -8.72
N ASN A 70 15.13 7.22 -9.89
CA ASN A 70 13.96 7.13 -10.76
C ASN A 70 13.10 5.90 -10.43
N PHE A 71 11.85 5.87 -10.91
CA PHE A 71 10.93 4.76 -10.71
C PHE A 71 11.25 3.49 -11.51
N THR A 72 12.33 3.48 -12.30
CA THR A 72 12.68 2.39 -13.21
C THR A 72 12.84 1.04 -12.50
N ALA A 73 13.42 1.03 -11.29
CA ALA A 73 13.55 -0.19 -10.48
C ALA A 73 12.19 -0.78 -10.10
N PHE A 74 11.23 0.06 -9.71
CA PHE A 74 9.86 -0.37 -9.41
C PHE A 74 9.14 -0.90 -10.66
N GLY A 75 9.44 -0.35 -11.83
CA GLY A 75 8.93 -0.85 -13.11
C GLY A 75 9.37 -2.29 -13.37
N TRP A 76 10.67 -2.56 -13.29
CA TRP A 76 11.22 -3.91 -13.46
C TRP A 76 10.71 -4.90 -12.41
N TYR A 77 10.65 -4.48 -11.14
CA TYR A 77 10.06 -5.28 -10.05
C TYR A 77 8.63 -5.74 -10.40
N ARG A 78 7.78 -4.85 -10.90
CA ARG A 78 6.40 -5.19 -11.27
C ARG A 78 6.31 -6.16 -12.45
N ILE A 79 7.19 -6.03 -13.46
CA ILE A 79 7.20 -6.95 -14.61
C ILE A 79 7.60 -8.36 -14.16
N ILE A 80 8.67 -8.49 -13.37
CA ILE A 80 9.13 -9.78 -12.85
C ILE A 80 8.03 -10.40 -11.97
N LEU A 81 7.44 -9.61 -11.05
CA LEU A 81 6.36 -10.08 -10.19
C LEU A 81 5.14 -10.55 -11.00
N ALA A 82 4.76 -9.82 -12.05
CA ALA A 82 3.66 -10.20 -12.93
C ALA A 82 3.92 -11.54 -13.63
N ILE A 83 5.14 -11.78 -14.12
CA ILE A 83 5.52 -13.05 -14.74
C ILE A 83 5.46 -14.19 -13.71
N VAL A 84 6.02 -13.98 -12.51
CA VAL A 84 6.00 -14.99 -11.44
C VAL A 84 4.58 -15.36 -11.05
N LEU A 85 3.71 -14.36 -10.82
CA LEU A 85 2.31 -14.60 -10.48
C LEU A 85 1.56 -15.30 -11.61
N ALA A 86 1.83 -14.97 -12.88
CA ALA A 86 1.24 -15.68 -14.01
C ALA A 86 1.63 -17.16 -14.00
N VAL A 87 2.91 -17.48 -13.82
CA VAL A 87 3.36 -18.88 -13.77
C VAL A 87 2.69 -19.63 -12.61
N ILE A 88 2.61 -19.02 -11.43
CA ILE A 88 1.99 -19.66 -10.24
C ILE A 88 0.48 -19.86 -10.43
N LEU A 89 -0.22 -18.95 -11.08
CA LEU A 89 -1.68 -19.04 -11.23
C LEU A 89 -2.11 -20.00 -12.35
N PHE A 90 -1.30 -20.12 -13.41
CA PHE A 90 -1.59 -20.96 -14.57
C PHE A 90 -0.95 -22.35 -14.52
N TYR A 91 -0.24 -22.68 -13.43
CA TYR A 91 0.32 -24.01 -13.13
C TYR A 91 -0.35 -24.58 -11.88
#